data_AF-A0AB38UIT8-F1
#
_entry.id   AF-A0AB38UIT8-F1
#
_cell.length_a   1.000
_cell.length_b   1.000
_cell.length_c   1.000
_cell.angle_alpha   90.00
_cell.angle_beta   90.00
_cell.angle_gamma   90.00
#
_symmetry.space_group_name_H-M   'P 1'
#
loop_
_entity.id
_entity.type
_entity.pdbx_description
1 polymer ?
#
loop_
_entity_poly.entity_id
_entity_poly.type
_entity_poly.pdbx_seq_one_letter_code
_entity_poly.pdbx_strand_id
1 'polypeptide(L)'
;MRKNILPRKLAKPIEQLSDGTWIIRYAIQSIDRTDNEGNELVTFASSIFLEKPTLEMIKKSIHRYAMSVLDDEDVLLLVANPDLSVYMIID
;
A
#
# COMPACT_ATOMS: atom_id res chain seq x y z
N MET A 1 12.51 -0.32 -8.86
CA MET A 1 11.14 -0.72 -8.47
C MET A 1 10.17 -0.23 -9.55
N ARG A 2 9.24 -1.07 -10.04
CA ARG A 2 8.13 -0.56 -10.88
C ARG A 2 7.31 0.40 -10.02
N LYS A 3 7.11 1.64 -10.49
CA LYS A 3 6.24 2.60 -9.80
C LYS A 3 4.80 2.16 -10.01
N ASN A 4 4.16 1.61 -8.98
CA ASN A 4 2.74 1.27 -9.04
C ASN A 4 1.95 2.56 -8.86
N ILE A 5 1.36 3.08 -9.93
CA ILE A 5 0.61 4.34 -9.94
C ILE A 5 -0.85 4.05 -10.26
N LEU A 6 -1.78 4.64 -9.50
CA LEU A 6 -3.21 4.55 -9.76
C LEU A 6 -3.95 5.78 -9.21
N PRO A 7 -5.19 6.05 -9.67
CA PRO A 7 -6.03 7.09 -9.08
C PRO A 7 -6.28 6.85 -7.58
N ARG A 8 -6.17 7.89 -6.75
CA ARG A 8 -6.34 7.82 -5.28
C ARG A 8 -7.61 7.07 -4.86
N LYS A 9 -8.71 7.27 -5.61
CA LYS A 9 -10.01 6.63 -5.40
C LYS A 9 -9.98 5.10 -5.54
N LEU A 10 -9.02 4.57 -6.29
CA LEU A 10 -8.82 3.12 -6.51
C LEU A 10 -7.73 2.55 -5.57
N ALA A 11 -7.05 3.38 -4.78
CA ALA A 11 -5.93 3.01 -3.91
C ALA A 11 -6.39 2.35 -2.61
N LYS A 12 -7.15 1.26 -2.71
CA LYS A 12 -7.60 0.52 -1.53
C LYS A 12 -6.40 -0.09 -0.79
N PRO A 13 -6.23 0.17 0.52
CA PRO A 13 -5.14 -0.41 1.31
C PRO A 13 -5.19 -1.94 1.34
N ILE A 14 -6.39 -2.52 1.28
CA ILE A 14 -6.62 -3.95 1.21
C ILE A 14 -7.70 -4.24 0.17
N GLU A 15 -7.46 -5.23 -0.68
CA GLU A 15 -8.37 -5.61 -1.75
C GLU A 15 -8.16 -7.09 -2.12
N GLN A 16 -9.25 -7.83 -2.34
CA GLN A 16 -9.20 -9.14 -2.97
C GLN A 16 -9.30 -8.97 -4.49
N LEU A 17 -8.34 -9.54 -5.21
CA LEU A 17 -8.30 -9.56 -6.66
C LEU A 17 -9.23 -10.65 -7.22
N SER A 18 -9.55 -10.56 -8.51
CA SER A 18 -10.45 -11.49 -9.19
C SER A 18 -9.95 -12.95 -9.20
N ASP A 19 -8.64 -13.16 -9.04
CA ASP A 19 -8.02 -14.48 -8.95
C ASP A 19 -8.02 -15.06 -7.51
N GLY A 20 -8.65 -14.37 -6.56
CA GLY A 20 -8.77 -14.78 -5.16
C GLY A 20 -7.60 -14.33 -4.28
N THR A 21 -6.51 -13.81 -4.86
CA THR A 21 -5.37 -13.28 -4.09
C THR A 21 -5.71 -11.95 -3.43
N TRP A 22 -4.98 -11.60 -2.37
CA TRP A 22 -5.16 -10.36 -1.62
C TRP A 22 -3.97 -9.44 -1.85
N ILE A 23 -4.23 -8.21 -2.26
CA ILE A 23 -3.22 -7.15 -2.34
C ILE A 23 -3.34 -6.23 -1.13
N ILE A 24 -2.19 -5.98 -0.51
CA ILE A 24 -2.02 -5.01 0.58
C ILE A 24 -1.13 -3.88 0.06
N ARG A 25 -1.65 -2.66 0.07
CA ARG A 25 -0.96 -1.44 -0.38
C ARG A 25 -0.63 -0.56 0.81
N TYR A 26 0.63 -0.17 0.94
CA TYR A 26 1.17 0.71 1.98
C TYR A 26 2.09 1.76 1.36
N ALA A 27 2.51 2.76 2.15
CA ALA A 27 3.24 3.94 1.64
C ALA A 27 2.50 4.62 0.47
N ILE A 28 1.17 4.76 0.60
CA ILE A 28 0.34 5.42 -0.41
C ILE A 28 0.61 6.92 -0.35
N GLN A 29 1.17 7.48 -1.42
CA GLN A 29 1.58 8.89 -1.46
C GLN A 29 1.17 9.53 -2.79
N SER A 30 0.71 10.77 -2.73
CA SER A 30 0.43 11.60 -3.91
C SER A 30 1.71 11.86 -4.69
N ILE A 31 1.61 11.90 -6.02
CA ILE A 31 2.75 12.20 -6.91
C ILE A 31 2.60 13.54 -7.64
N ASP A 32 1.77 14.44 -7.11
CA ASP A 32 1.47 15.77 -7.64
C ASP A 32 1.10 15.78 -9.14
N ARG A 33 0.36 14.74 -9.56
CA ARG A 33 -0.12 14.56 -10.93
C ARG A 33 -1.56 14.10 -10.91
N THR A 34 -2.29 14.44 -11.96
CA THR A 34 -3.62 13.94 -12.23
C THR A 34 -3.65 13.09 -13.51
N ASP A 35 -4.63 12.20 -13.61
CA ASP A 35 -4.94 11.54 -14.89
C ASP A 35 -5.75 12.47 -15.82
N ASN A 36 -6.12 11.94 -17.00
CA ASN A 36 -6.89 12.67 -18.02
C ASN A 36 -8.31 13.04 -17.56
N GLU A 37 -8.83 12.43 -16.50
CA GLU A 37 -10.13 12.73 -15.91
C GLU A 37 -10.01 13.71 -14.73
N GLY A 38 -8.79 14.16 -14.39
CA GLY A 38 -8.53 15.03 -13.26
C GLY A 38 -8.44 14.32 -11.91
N ASN A 39 -8.37 12.98 -11.87
CA ASN A 39 -8.21 12.27 -10.61
C ASN A 39 -6.76 12.38 -10.12
N GLU A 40 -6.58 12.65 -8.82
CA GLU A 40 -5.27 12.58 -8.16
C GLU A 40 -4.63 11.20 -8.33
N LEU A 41 -3.36 11.17 -8.72
CA LEU A 41 -2.57 9.95 -8.80
C LEU A 41 -1.72 9.75 -7.54
N VAL A 42 -1.67 8.51 -7.08
CA VAL A 42 -0.81 8.07 -6.00
C VAL A 42 0.14 6.98 -6.45
N THR A 43 1.31 6.92 -5.81
CA THR A 43 2.21 5.76 -5.81
C THR A 43 2.03 4.96 -4.53
N PHE A 44 2.42 3.69 -4.55
CA PHE A 44 2.36 2.82 -3.38
C PHE A 44 3.34 1.64 -3.48
N ALA A 45 3.71 1.11 -2.33
CA ALA A 45 4.32 -0.21 -2.20
C ALA A 45 3.23 -1.25 -1.91
N SER A 46 3.46 -2.50 -2.30
CA SER A 46 2.46 -3.55 -2.09
C SER A 46 3.04 -4.92 -1.86
N SER A 47 2.27 -5.77 -1.18
CA SER A 47 2.49 -7.21 -1.04
C SER A 47 1.25 -7.97 -1.51
N ILE A 48 1.45 -9.15 -2.08
CA ILE A 48 0.38 -10.07 -2.49
C ILE A 48 0.38 -11.27 -1.55
N PHE A 49 -0.81 -11.70 -1.13
CA PHE A 49 -1.04 -12.86 -0.30
C PHE A 49 -2.02 -13.82 -1.00
N LEU A 50 -1.83 -15.13 -0.84
CA LEU A 50 -2.72 -16.14 -1.44
C LEU A 50 -4.04 -16.28 -0.69
N GLU A 51 -4.07 -15.90 0.59
CA GLU A 51 -5.24 -15.93 1.49
C GLU A 51 -5.41 -14.56 2.17
N LYS A 52 -6.57 -14.32 2.81
CA LYS A 52 -6.84 -13.07 3.54
C LYS A 52 -5.78 -12.90 4.64
N PRO A 53 -4.88 -11.90 4.55
CA PRO A 53 -3.79 -11.78 5.49
C PRO A 53 -4.28 -11.29 6.85
N THR A 54 -3.68 -11.78 7.93
CA THR A 54 -3.93 -11.25 9.28
C THR A 54 -3.24 -9.89 9.46
N LEU A 55 -3.68 -9.09 10.43
CA LEU A 55 -3.01 -7.83 10.78
C LEU A 55 -1.52 -8.04 11.13
N GLU A 56 -1.18 -9.16 11.76
CA GLU A 56 0.21 -9.49 12.07
C GLU A 56 1.05 -9.74 10.81
N MET A 57 0.49 -10.45 9.82
CA MET A 57 1.15 -10.67 8.52
C MET A 57 1.36 -9.35 7.78
N ILE A 58 0.37 -8.46 7.80
CA ILE A 58 0.44 -7.12 7.20
C ILE A 58 1.55 -6.31 7.89
N LYS A 59 1.54 -6.23 9.23
CA LYS A 59 2.57 -5.53 10.02
C LYS A 59 3.97 -6.03 9.69
N LYS A 60 4.16 -7.35 9.64
CA LYS A 60 5.44 -7.98 9.25
C LYS A 60 5.85 -7.60 7.83
N SER A 61 4.91 -7.52 6.88
CA SER A 61 5.22 -7.14 5.50
C SER A 61 5.65 -5.69 5.38
N ILE A 62 4.93 -4.77 6.04
CA ILE A 62 5.29 -3.35 6.07
C ILE A 62 6.66 -3.17 6.73
N HIS A 63 6.92 -3.87 7.84
CA HIS A 63 8.21 -3.82 8.53
C HIS A 63 9.36 -4.31 7.64
N ARG A 64 9.18 -5.41 6.89
CA ARG A 64 10.19 -5.87 5.93
C ARG A 64 10.46 -4.83 4.86
N TYR A 65 9.42 -4.15 4.38
CA TYR A 65 9.59 -3.07 3.41
C TYR A 65 10.34 -1.88 4.03
N ALA A 66 9.99 -1.46 5.25
CA ALA A 66 10.69 -0.41 5.99
C ALA A 66 12.20 -0.70 6.10
N MET A 67 12.57 -1.95 6.39
CA MET A 67 13.97 -2.38 6.45
C MET A 67 14.68 -2.34 5.09
N SER A 68 13.95 -2.41 3.97
CA SER A 68 14.52 -2.32 2.62
C SER A 68 14.70 -0.88 2.11
N VAL A 69 14.14 0.10 2.82
CA VAL A 69 14.14 1.53 2.42
C VAL A 69 14.77 2.42 3.51
N LEU A 70 15.64 1.86 4.34
CA LEU A 70 16.27 2.59 5.45
C LEU A 70 17.04 3.84 4.99
N ASP A 71 17.58 3.82 3.78
CA ASP A 71 18.33 4.95 3.19
C ASP A 71 17.43 6.03 2.54
N ASP A 72 16.11 5.80 2.49
CA ASP A 72 15.11 6.71 1.93
C ASP A 72 14.23 7.24 3.07
N GLU A 73 14.69 8.31 3.74
CA GLU A 73 14.03 8.86 4.94
C GLU A 73 12.57 9.26 4.68
N ASP A 74 12.30 9.81 3.49
CA ASP A 74 10.95 10.22 3.07
C ASP A 74 10.00 9.02 3.05
N VAL A 75 10.44 7.91 2.46
CA VAL A 75 9.65 6.67 2.40
C VAL A 75 9.62 5.97 3.75
N LEU A 76 10.72 5.97 4.51
CA LEU A 76 10.82 5.32 5.82
C LEU A 76 9.79 5.88 6.81
N LEU A 77 9.59 7.20 6.82
CA LEU A 77 8.59 7.86 7.66
C LEU A 77 7.16 7.36 7.39
N LEU A 78 6.84 7.01 6.14
CA LEU A 78 5.52 6.50 5.75
C LEU A 78 5.25 5.08 6.24
N VAL A 79 6.29 4.32 6.60
CA VAL A 79 6.18 2.88 6.92
C VAL A 79 6.74 2.49 8.27
N ALA A 80 7.45 3.38 8.96
CA ALA A 80 7.96 3.15 10.31
C ALA A 80 6.84 3.01 11.34
N ASN A 81 5.77 3.80 11.20
CA ASN A 81 4.59 3.79 12.07
C ASN A 81 3.32 3.70 11.23
N PRO A 82 3.02 2.55 10.60
CA PRO A 82 1.86 2.43 9.74
C PRO A 82 0.57 2.46 10.57
N ASP A 83 -0.42 3.23 10.11
CA ASP A 83 -1.79 3.09 10.60
C ASP A 83 -2.34 1.73 10.15
N LEU A 84 -2.52 0.81 11.10
CA LEU A 84 -3.03 -0.53 10.82
C LEU A 84 -4.56 -0.57 10.72
N SER A 85 -5.25 0.46 11.20
CA SER A 85 -6.72 0.51 11.21
C SER A 85 -7.30 0.52 9.79
N VAL A 86 -6.57 1.09 8.82
CA VAL A 86 -6.98 1.13 7.40
C VAL A 86 -7.01 -0.25 6.72
N TYR A 87 -6.41 -1.27 7.35
CA TYR A 87 -6.45 -2.66 6.88
C TYR A 87 -7.45 -3.52 7.63
N MET A 88 -8.10 -2.96 8.67
CA MET A 88 -9.22 -3.63 9.30
C MET A 88 -10.42 -3.55 8.35
N ILE A 89 -10.69 -4.65 7.67
CA ILE A 89 -11.97 -4.81 6.96
C ILE A 89 -13.03 -4.89 8.06
N ILE A 90 -13.86 -3.86 8.17
CA ILE A 90 -15.10 -3.93 8.94
C ILE A 90 -16.01 -4.84 8.10
N ASP A 91 -16.13 -6.10 8.52
CA ASP A 91 -17.12 -7.04 7.97
C ASP A 91 -18.55 -6.54 8.24
#